data_AF-A0A0N8WB15-F1
#
_entry.id   AF-A0A0N8WB15-F1
#
_cell.length_a   1.000
_cell.length_b   1.000
_cell.length_c   1.000
_cell.angle_alpha   90.00
_cell.angle_beta   90.00
_cell.angle_gamma   90.00
#
_symmetry.space_group_name_H-M   'P 1'
#
loop_
_entity.id
_entity.type
_entity.pdbx_description
1 polymer ?
#
loop_
_entity_poly.entity_id
_entity_poly.type
_entity_poly.pdbx_seq_one_letter_code
_entity_poly.pdbx_strand_id
1 'polypeptide(L)'
;MVGRYRNGGKTTITLSGTVNDRKVSIVYPGNNFTEEGGAEFIPRLWATRAIGSYLTEIRLHGEDPELVNAIVALSIRYGIITPYTSFLIEEDDIFSESGREAISRDFQAEMAAEAVAPSFGSSAVQKAAFQDEMAAAEAPLSGPFILPTTTGTDGGVSEQKPLQAGEFVKQVGSKTFVFRNETWTDTSFDGSKMGTEKVEFLSDEYFDLISESPVLGDYFALGERVIVVYDGTTYEVEGE
;
A
#
# COMPACT_ATOMS: atom_id res chain seq x y z
N MET A 1 -8.17 -4.41 -16.06
CA MET A 1 -8.58 -3.09 -15.52
C MET A 1 -9.13 -3.31 -14.12
N VAL A 2 -8.67 -2.51 -13.16
CA VAL A 2 -9.15 -2.49 -11.77
C VAL A 2 -9.47 -1.04 -11.40
N GLY A 3 -10.43 -0.82 -10.50
CA GLY A 3 -10.83 0.53 -10.10
C GLY A 3 -11.65 0.51 -8.83
N ARG A 4 -11.76 1.67 -8.19
CA ARG A 4 -12.57 1.87 -6.97
C ARG A 4 -13.87 2.59 -7.33
N TYR A 5 -14.97 2.14 -6.75
CA TYR A 5 -16.28 2.77 -6.85
C TYR A 5 -16.71 3.30 -5.48
N ARG A 6 -17.61 4.30 -5.47
CA ARG A 6 -18.09 4.96 -4.25
C ARG A 6 -19.35 4.32 -3.67
N ASN A 7 -20.25 3.87 -4.54
CA ASN A 7 -21.54 3.32 -4.16
C ASN A 7 -21.72 1.93 -4.76
N GLY A 8 -22.26 1.01 -3.96
CA GLY A 8 -22.68 -0.30 -4.44
C GLY A 8 -23.94 -0.24 -5.32
N GLY A 9 -24.44 -1.41 -5.68
CA GLY A 9 -25.69 -1.61 -6.39
C GLY A 9 -25.54 -2.15 -7.81
N LYS A 10 -26.70 -2.32 -8.45
CA LYS A 10 -26.81 -2.87 -9.79
C LYS A 10 -26.22 -1.92 -10.81
N THR A 11 -25.16 -2.36 -11.49
CA THR A 11 -24.41 -1.58 -12.45
C THR A 11 -24.28 -2.33 -13.77
N THR A 12 -24.50 -1.63 -14.87
CA THR A 12 -24.22 -2.14 -16.22
C THR A 12 -22.86 -1.62 -16.66
N ILE A 13 -21.94 -2.53 -16.99
CA ILE A 13 -20.62 -2.16 -17.51
C ILE A 13 -20.66 -2.29 -19.02
N THR A 14 -20.16 -1.28 -19.74
CA THR A 14 -20.05 -1.32 -21.20
C THR A 14 -18.58 -1.20 -21.59
N LEU A 15 -18.08 -2.21 -22.31
CA LEU A 15 -16.77 -2.17 -22.93
C LEU A 15 -16.94 -1.75 -24.39
N SER A 16 -16.32 -0.65 -24.78
CA SER A 16 -16.32 -0.17 -26.17
C SER A 16 -14.91 -0.06 -26.71
N GLY A 17 -14.71 -0.44 -27.97
CA GLY A 17 -13.43 -0.32 -28.65
C GLY A 17 -13.56 -0.48 -30.16
N THR A 18 -12.43 -0.62 -30.83
CA THR A 18 -12.37 -0.81 -32.28
C THR A 18 -11.66 -2.13 -32.57
N VAL A 19 -12.26 -2.98 -33.41
CA VAL A 19 -11.67 -4.24 -33.89
C VAL A 19 -11.72 -4.22 -35.41
N ASN A 20 -10.57 -4.23 -36.08
CA ASN A 20 -10.45 -4.13 -37.54
C ASN A 20 -11.27 -2.94 -38.10
N ASP A 21 -11.02 -1.73 -37.58
CA ASP A 21 -11.68 -0.48 -37.92
C ASP A 21 -13.20 -0.43 -37.72
N ARG A 22 -13.79 -1.45 -37.07
CA ARG A 22 -15.20 -1.48 -36.69
C ARG A 22 -15.35 -1.22 -35.20
N LYS A 23 -16.21 -0.27 -34.85
CA LYS A 23 -16.60 -0.05 -33.46
C LYS A 23 -17.35 -1.28 -32.93
N VAL A 24 -16.86 -1.83 -31.83
CA VAL A 24 -17.47 -2.93 -31.08
C VAL A 24 -17.87 -2.41 -29.71
N SER A 25 -19.05 -2.80 -29.24
CA SER A 25 -19.51 -2.53 -27.89
C SER A 25 -20.06 -3.82 -27.29
N ILE A 26 -19.54 -4.20 -26.13
CA ILE A 26 -19.95 -5.37 -25.36
C ILE A 26 -20.55 -4.85 -24.07
N VAL A 27 -21.81 -5.19 -23.83
CA VAL A 27 -22.54 -4.81 -22.62
C VAL A 27 -22.54 -5.99 -21.66
N TYR A 28 -22.12 -5.74 -20.42
CA TYR A 28 -22.16 -6.68 -19.31
C TYR A 28 -23.25 -6.22 -18.34
N PRO A 29 -24.51 -6.69 -18.50
CA PRO A 29 -25.59 -6.35 -17.59
C PRO A 29 -25.50 -7.16 -16.29
N GLY A 30 -26.17 -6.67 -15.24
CA GLY A 30 -26.42 -7.46 -14.03
C GLY A 30 -25.24 -7.57 -13.05
N ASN A 31 -24.22 -6.72 -13.16
CA ASN A 31 -23.20 -6.63 -12.11
C ASN A 31 -23.83 -6.02 -10.86
N ASN A 32 -23.50 -6.55 -9.69
CA ASN A 32 -23.90 -5.99 -8.42
C ASN A 32 -22.66 -5.67 -7.61
N PHE A 33 -22.39 -4.39 -7.42
CA PHE A 33 -21.29 -3.93 -6.59
C PHE A 33 -21.72 -3.92 -5.13
N THR A 34 -20.87 -4.42 -4.24
CA THR A 34 -21.13 -4.45 -2.81
C THR A 34 -20.85 -3.08 -2.21
N GLU A 35 -21.65 -2.60 -1.25
CA GLU A 35 -21.35 -1.31 -0.61
C GLU A 35 -20.09 -1.40 0.25
N GLU A 36 -19.89 -2.54 0.93
CA GLU A 36 -18.74 -2.83 1.77
C GLU A 36 -18.28 -4.28 1.60
N GLY A 37 -17.03 -4.55 1.98
CA GLY A 37 -16.42 -5.87 1.92
C GLY A 37 -15.92 -6.27 0.52
N GLY A 38 -15.97 -7.58 0.25
CA GLY A 38 -15.33 -8.21 -0.91
C GLY A 38 -14.12 -9.04 -0.48
N ALA A 39 -13.36 -9.55 -1.46
CA ALA A 39 -12.17 -10.32 -1.15
C ALA A 39 -11.05 -9.39 -0.64
N GLU A 40 -10.50 -9.70 0.52
CA GLU A 40 -9.54 -8.87 1.27
C GLU A 40 -8.29 -8.50 0.47
N PHE A 41 -7.92 -9.34 -0.50
CA PHE A 41 -6.75 -9.14 -1.34
C PHE A 41 -6.94 -8.09 -2.46
N ILE A 42 -8.19 -7.79 -2.83
CA ILE A 42 -8.52 -6.94 -3.98
C ILE A 42 -8.03 -5.49 -3.80
N PRO A 43 -8.24 -4.83 -2.64
CA PRO A 43 -7.74 -3.48 -2.43
C PRO A 43 -6.22 -3.35 -2.60
N ARG A 44 -5.45 -4.30 -2.04
CA ARG A 44 -3.99 -4.31 -2.18
C ARG A 44 -3.56 -4.59 -3.61
N LEU A 45 -4.21 -5.54 -4.30
CA LEU A 45 -3.95 -5.81 -5.72
C LEU A 45 -4.20 -4.57 -6.59
N TRP A 46 -5.29 -3.84 -6.33
CA TRP A 46 -5.57 -2.57 -7.00
C TRP A 46 -4.47 -1.55 -6.73
N ALA A 47 -4.05 -1.39 -5.47
CA ALA A 47 -3.02 -0.42 -5.09
C ALA A 47 -1.66 -0.75 -5.72
N THR A 48 -1.25 -2.03 -5.76
CA THR A 48 -0.01 -2.46 -6.43
C THR A 48 -0.04 -2.09 -7.92
N ARG A 49 -1.13 -2.38 -8.61
CA ARG A 49 -1.29 -2.05 -10.04
C ARG A 49 -1.32 -0.55 -10.29
N ALA A 50 -2.01 0.20 -9.41
CA ALA A 50 -2.09 1.65 -9.50
C ALA A 50 -0.70 2.30 -9.33
N ILE A 51 0.06 1.88 -8.30
CA ILE A 51 1.45 2.34 -8.09
C ILE A 51 2.32 2.02 -9.31
N GLY A 52 2.27 0.80 -9.83
CA GLY A 52 3.02 0.42 -11.03
C GLY A 52 2.69 1.32 -12.23
N SER A 53 1.40 1.58 -12.46
CA SER A 53 0.95 2.49 -13.52
C SER A 53 1.45 3.92 -13.32
N TYR A 54 1.39 4.46 -12.10
CA TYR A 54 1.83 5.83 -11.82
C TYR A 54 3.34 5.98 -11.96
N LEU A 55 4.12 4.97 -11.56
CA LEU A 55 5.56 4.95 -11.78
C LEU A 55 5.91 4.92 -13.28
N THR A 56 5.15 4.17 -14.08
CA THR A 56 5.31 4.18 -15.54
C THR A 56 4.97 5.54 -16.15
N GLU A 57 3.90 6.20 -15.71
CA GLU A 57 3.55 7.56 -16.16
C GLU A 57 4.66 8.56 -15.83
N ILE A 58 5.18 8.55 -14.59
CA ILE A 58 6.30 9.41 -14.16
C ILE A 58 7.53 9.19 -15.04
N ARG A 59 7.85 7.93 -15.37
CA ARG A 59 8.97 7.59 -16.24
C ARG A 59 8.81 8.12 -17.66
N LEU A 60 7.59 8.06 -18.21
CA LEU A 60 7.32 8.42 -19.61
C LEU A 60 7.11 9.92 -19.81
N HIS A 61 6.56 10.60 -18.80
CA HIS A 61 6.07 11.97 -18.93
C HIS A 61 6.72 12.95 -17.94
N GLY A 62 7.59 12.46 -17.06
CA GLY A 62 8.20 13.24 -15.99
C GLY A 62 7.34 13.27 -14.74
N GLU A 63 7.91 13.85 -13.68
CA GLU A 63 7.24 13.92 -12.39
C GLU A 63 6.01 14.83 -12.40
N ASP A 64 5.00 14.35 -11.70
CA ASP A 64 3.81 15.11 -11.36
C ASP A 64 3.57 14.99 -9.84
N PRO A 65 3.46 16.12 -9.10
CA PRO A 65 3.22 16.08 -7.67
C PRO A 65 1.96 15.30 -7.26
N GLU A 66 0.91 15.27 -8.09
CA GLU A 66 -0.30 14.50 -7.77
C GLU A 66 -0.04 12.99 -7.85
N LEU A 67 0.66 12.53 -8.90
CA LEU A 67 1.07 11.13 -9.03
C LEU A 67 1.99 10.69 -7.88
N VAL A 68 2.94 11.54 -7.49
CA VAL A 68 3.83 11.27 -6.35
C VAL A 68 3.02 11.12 -5.05
N ASN A 69 2.16 12.08 -4.74
CA ASN A 69 1.32 12.03 -3.55
C ASN A 69 0.43 10.77 -3.56
N ALA A 70 -0.10 10.38 -4.72
CA ALA A 70 -0.89 9.16 -4.86
C ALA A 70 -0.05 7.90 -4.58
N ILE A 71 1.19 7.82 -5.07
CA ILE A 71 2.11 6.70 -4.79
C ILE A 71 2.40 6.60 -3.30
N VAL A 72 2.77 7.72 -2.65
CA VAL A 72 3.07 7.75 -1.21
C VAL A 72 1.84 7.31 -0.41
N ALA A 73 0.67 7.89 -0.69
CA ALA A 73 -0.56 7.57 0.02
C ALA A 73 -0.95 6.08 -0.12
N LEU A 74 -0.84 5.51 -1.32
CA LEU A 74 -1.12 4.10 -1.55
C LEU A 74 -0.09 3.19 -0.88
N SER A 75 1.19 3.57 -0.90
CA SER A 75 2.26 2.79 -0.29
C SER A 75 2.11 2.71 1.23
N ILE A 76 1.78 3.83 1.89
CA ILE A 76 1.42 3.86 3.31
C ILE A 76 0.17 3.03 3.55
N ARG A 77 -0.94 3.35 2.88
CA ARG A 77 -2.24 2.74 3.16
C ARG A 77 -2.25 1.21 2.98
N TYR A 78 -1.48 0.70 2.04
CA TYR A 78 -1.47 -0.72 1.74
C TYR A 78 -0.18 -1.42 2.15
N GLY A 79 0.82 -0.71 2.68
CA GLY A 79 2.10 -1.30 3.10
C GLY A 79 2.81 -1.96 1.92
N ILE A 80 2.85 -1.25 0.80
CA ILE A 80 3.50 -1.72 -0.42
C ILE A 80 4.92 -1.17 -0.40
N ILE A 81 5.86 -2.04 -0.06
CA ILE A 81 7.28 -1.71 -0.07
C ILE A 81 7.81 -1.88 -1.48
N THR A 82 8.37 -0.81 -2.01
CA THR A 82 9.06 -0.71 -3.30
C THR A 82 10.39 0.01 -3.08
N PRO A 83 11.31 0.07 -4.07
CA PRO A 83 12.51 0.92 -3.97
C PRO A 83 12.17 2.39 -3.70
N TYR A 84 10.94 2.79 -3.99
CA TYR A 84 10.41 4.14 -3.92
C TYR A 84 9.74 4.45 -2.58
N THR A 85 9.80 3.53 -1.60
CA THR A 85 9.06 3.68 -0.34
C THR A 85 9.90 3.28 0.86
N SER A 86 11.20 3.63 0.85
CA SER A 86 12.12 3.38 1.97
C SER A 86 11.61 4.00 3.28
N PHE A 87 10.85 5.09 3.19
CA PHE A 87 10.23 5.76 4.34
C PHE A 87 9.35 4.83 5.19
N LEU A 88 8.75 3.77 4.62
CA LEU A 88 8.00 2.76 5.39
C LEU A 88 8.88 1.98 6.37
N ILE A 89 10.20 2.11 6.23
CA ILE A 89 11.22 1.46 7.04
C ILE A 89 12.00 2.51 7.85
N GLU A 90 12.31 3.67 7.26
CA GLU A 90 13.22 4.66 7.86
C GLU A 90 12.51 5.77 8.65
N GLU A 91 11.29 6.16 8.27
CA GLU A 91 10.60 7.30 8.88
C GLU A 91 9.72 6.89 10.06
N ASP A 92 9.77 7.69 11.12
CA ASP A 92 8.98 7.46 12.35
C ASP A 92 7.61 8.15 12.31
N ASP A 93 7.49 9.28 11.60
CA ASP A 93 6.28 10.11 11.58
C ASP A 93 5.45 9.96 10.29
N ILE A 94 5.08 8.73 9.93
CA ILE A 94 4.32 8.46 8.69
C ILE A 94 2.79 8.72 8.82
N PHE A 95 2.33 9.00 10.04
CA PHE A 95 0.91 9.11 10.38
C PHE A 95 0.43 10.55 10.56
N SER A 96 1.33 11.51 10.83
CA SER A 96 0.98 12.92 10.86
C SER A 96 0.86 13.52 9.47
N GLU A 97 0.12 14.62 9.35
CA GLU A 97 0.04 15.41 8.12
C GLU A 97 1.42 15.95 7.73
N SER A 98 2.15 16.53 8.69
CA SER A 98 3.48 17.09 8.47
C SER A 98 4.52 16.07 8.01
N GLY A 99 4.49 14.87 8.57
CA GLY A 99 5.41 13.81 8.20
C GLY A 99 5.10 13.24 6.81
N ARG A 100 3.82 13.11 6.45
CA ARG A 100 3.42 12.74 5.08
C ARG A 100 3.84 13.78 4.04
N GLU A 101 3.75 15.07 4.37
CA GLU A 101 4.25 16.14 3.51
C GLU A 101 5.77 16.08 3.35
N ALA A 102 6.52 15.78 4.42
CA ALA A 102 7.96 15.61 4.37
C ALA A 102 8.34 14.43 3.47
N ILE A 103 7.72 13.27 3.67
CA ILE A 103 7.92 12.06 2.86
C ILE A 103 7.64 12.34 1.38
N SER A 104 6.54 13.03 1.06
CA SER A 104 6.24 13.37 -0.34
C SER A 104 7.31 14.27 -0.94
N ARG A 105 7.86 15.22 -0.18
CA ARG A 105 8.90 16.13 -0.68
C ARG A 105 10.21 15.39 -0.92
N ASP A 106 10.60 14.52 0.00
CA ASP A 106 11.82 13.73 -0.11
C ASP A 106 11.71 12.73 -1.27
N PHE A 107 10.54 12.12 -1.43
CA PHE A 107 10.24 11.26 -2.58
C PHE A 107 10.34 12.01 -3.92
N GLN A 108 9.82 13.24 -4.00
CA GLN A 108 9.98 14.09 -5.19
C GLN A 108 11.46 14.37 -5.47
N ALA A 109 12.24 14.71 -4.44
CA ALA A 109 13.66 14.99 -4.62
C ALA A 109 14.44 13.76 -5.10
N GLU A 110 14.12 12.57 -4.57
CA GLU A 110 14.70 11.30 -5.02
C GLU A 110 14.32 11.00 -6.48
N MET A 111 13.05 11.19 -6.84
CA MET A 111 12.59 10.96 -8.21
C MET A 111 13.24 11.93 -9.20
N ALA A 112 13.41 13.20 -8.81
CA ALA A 112 14.08 14.20 -9.64
C ALA A 112 15.55 13.86 -9.86
N ALA A 113 16.23 13.33 -8.83
CA ALA A 113 17.60 12.84 -8.97
C ALA A 113 17.67 11.64 -9.91
N GLU A 114 16.71 10.73 -9.83
CA GLU A 114 16.62 9.54 -10.68
C GLU A 114 16.25 9.88 -12.13
N ALA A 115 15.43 10.90 -12.38
CA ALA A 115 15.11 11.36 -13.73
C ALA A 115 16.34 11.85 -14.51
N VAL A 116 17.37 12.31 -13.80
CA VAL A 116 18.68 12.70 -14.37
C VAL A 116 19.62 11.49 -14.52
N ALA A 117 19.30 10.36 -13.87
CA ALA A 117 20.10 9.15 -13.99
C ALA A 117 20.02 8.53 -15.40
N PRO A 118 21.04 7.77 -15.83
CA PRO A 118 21.04 7.12 -17.13
C PRO A 118 19.84 6.18 -17.31
N SER A 119 19.05 6.38 -18.37
CA SER A 119 17.93 5.50 -18.73
C SER A 119 18.34 4.20 -19.44
N PHE A 120 19.62 3.84 -19.37
CA PHE A 120 20.22 2.67 -20.01
C PHE A 120 21.08 1.87 -19.01
N GLY A 121 21.34 0.59 -19.33
CA GLY A 121 22.09 -0.32 -18.46
C GLY A 121 21.19 -1.26 -17.64
N SER A 122 21.83 -2.17 -16.88
CA SER A 122 21.13 -3.24 -16.15
C SER A 122 20.11 -2.72 -15.14
N SER A 123 20.45 -1.67 -14.38
CA SER A 123 19.56 -1.07 -13.38
C SER A 123 18.29 -0.48 -14.02
N ALA A 124 18.43 0.27 -15.11
CA ALA A 124 17.29 0.86 -15.82
C ALA A 124 16.33 -0.20 -16.41
N VAL A 125 16.87 -1.34 -16.84
CA VAL A 125 16.09 -2.49 -17.32
C VAL A 125 15.37 -3.19 -16.16
N GLN A 126 16.05 -3.43 -15.04
CA GLN A 126 15.45 -4.05 -13.86
C GLN A 126 14.31 -3.21 -13.27
N LYS A 127 14.49 -1.88 -13.19
CA LYS A 127 13.43 -0.96 -12.76
C LYS A 127 12.22 -1.00 -13.70
N ALA A 128 12.46 -1.06 -15.01
CA ALA A 128 11.37 -1.21 -16.00
C ALA A 128 10.58 -2.49 -15.78
N ALA A 129 11.28 -3.62 -15.68
CA ALA A 129 10.66 -4.92 -15.47
C ALA A 129 9.83 -4.95 -14.18
N PHE A 130 10.33 -4.34 -13.10
CA PHE A 130 9.62 -4.25 -11.83
C PHE A 130 8.34 -3.41 -11.91
N GLN A 131 8.40 -2.26 -12.57
CA GLN A 131 7.24 -1.39 -12.78
C GLN A 131 6.16 -2.11 -13.61
N ASP A 132 6.57 -2.79 -14.68
CA ASP A 132 5.68 -3.57 -15.54
C ASP A 132 5.05 -4.75 -14.80
N GLU A 133 5.83 -5.46 -13.98
CA GLU A 133 5.33 -6.57 -13.15
C GLU A 133 4.27 -6.08 -12.16
N MET A 134 4.48 -4.94 -11.49
CA MET A 134 3.48 -4.36 -10.60
C MET A 134 2.22 -3.94 -11.35
N ALA A 135 2.36 -3.26 -12.49
CA ALA A 135 1.23 -2.82 -13.31
C ALA A 135 0.39 -4.00 -13.83
N ALA A 136 1.03 -5.15 -14.11
CA ALA A 136 0.40 -6.37 -14.58
C ALA A 136 -0.02 -7.35 -13.47
N ALA A 137 0.45 -7.15 -12.22
CA ALA A 137 0.39 -8.12 -11.12
C ALA A 137 -0.96 -8.85 -11.02
N GLU A 138 -1.00 -10.18 -11.08
CA GLU A 138 -2.26 -10.95 -11.01
C GLU A 138 -2.69 -11.30 -9.57
N ALA A 139 -1.76 -11.16 -8.62
CA ALA A 139 -1.98 -11.37 -7.19
C ALA A 139 -1.23 -10.29 -6.39
N PRO A 140 -1.64 -10.00 -5.13
CA PRO A 140 -0.91 -9.08 -4.29
C PRO A 140 0.51 -9.61 -4.02
N LEU A 141 1.48 -8.69 -3.99
CA LEU A 141 2.84 -9.02 -3.62
C LEU A 141 2.87 -9.56 -2.18
N SER A 142 3.22 -10.84 -2.06
CA SER A 142 3.14 -11.66 -0.85
C SER A 142 4.56 -12.10 -0.43
N GLY A 143 5.40 -11.17 0.02
CA GLY A 143 6.73 -11.53 0.50
C GLY A 143 7.67 -10.33 0.69
N PRO A 144 8.75 -10.51 1.47
CA PRO A 144 9.79 -9.49 1.62
C PRO A 144 10.45 -9.21 0.27
N PHE A 145 10.58 -7.92 -0.03
CA PHE A 145 11.18 -7.43 -1.25
C PHE A 145 12.69 -7.62 -1.19
N ILE A 146 13.24 -8.47 -2.05
CA ILE A 146 14.69 -8.53 -2.27
C ILE A 146 14.98 -7.57 -3.41
N LEU A 147 15.52 -6.37 -3.11
CA LEU A 147 16.07 -5.51 -4.17
C LEU A 147 17.31 -6.22 -4.75
N PRO A 148 17.35 -6.55 -6.05
CA PRO A 148 18.63 -6.70 -6.72
C PRO A 148 19.22 -5.30 -6.89
N THR A 149 20.21 -4.92 -6.07
CA THR A 149 21.01 -3.71 -6.33
C THR A 149 22.30 -4.12 -7.05
N THR A 150 22.45 -3.65 -8.29
CA THR A 150 23.74 -3.71 -8.99
C THR A 150 24.50 -2.42 -8.71
N THR A 151 25.25 -2.36 -7.61
CA THR A 151 26.05 -1.17 -7.26
C THR A 151 27.46 -1.20 -7.85
N GLY A 152 27.80 -2.14 -8.73
CA GLY A 152 29.10 -2.22 -9.40
C GLY A 152 29.05 -1.90 -10.89
N THR A 153 30.03 -1.16 -11.39
CA THR A 153 30.35 -1.01 -12.83
C THR A 153 30.68 -2.34 -13.53
N ASP A 154 30.85 -3.40 -12.73
CA ASP A 154 31.42 -4.69 -13.16
C ASP A 154 30.34 -5.78 -13.23
N GLY A 155 29.06 -5.43 -13.05
CA GLY A 155 27.95 -6.38 -13.06
C GLY A 155 27.90 -7.32 -11.86
N GLY A 156 28.64 -7.02 -10.79
CA GLY A 156 28.60 -7.74 -9.52
C GLY A 156 27.27 -7.51 -8.80
N VAL A 157 26.61 -8.60 -8.41
CA VAL A 157 25.46 -8.58 -7.49
C VAL A 157 26.05 -8.44 -6.09
N SER A 158 25.85 -7.30 -5.44
CA SER A 158 26.12 -7.20 -4.01
C SER A 158 25.00 -7.92 -3.26
N GLU A 159 25.36 -8.86 -2.37
CA GLU A 159 24.39 -9.43 -1.42
C GLU A 159 24.02 -8.35 -0.41
N GLN A 160 23.07 -7.48 -0.75
CA GLN A 160 22.42 -6.67 0.27
C GLN A 160 21.45 -7.54 1.06
N LYS A 161 21.52 -7.38 2.37
CA LYS A 161 20.63 -8.00 3.34
C LYS A 161 19.19 -7.70 2.91
N PRO A 162 18.33 -8.71 2.69
CA PRO A 162 16.95 -8.47 2.31
C PRO A 162 16.33 -7.52 3.32
N LEU A 163 15.69 -6.45 2.84
CA LEU A 163 14.90 -5.57 3.70
C LEU A 163 13.81 -6.45 4.32
N GLN A 164 13.90 -6.70 5.64
CA GLN A 164 12.93 -7.51 6.36
C GLN A 164 11.67 -6.68 6.59
N ALA A 165 10.92 -6.47 5.50
CA ALA A 165 9.63 -5.79 5.49
C ALA A 165 8.70 -6.28 6.61
N GLY A 166 8.71 -7.59 6.91
CA GLY A 166 7.85 -8.21 7.93
C GLY A 166 8.15 -7.79 9.37
N GLU A 167 9.32 -7.21 9.66
CA GLU A 167 9.63 -6.65 10.98
C GLU A 167 8.85 -5.35 11.23
N PHE A 168 8.60 -4.56 10.18
CA PHE A 168 8.01 -3.22 10.29
C PHE A 168 6.61 -3.11 9.70
N VAL A 169 6.22 -3.98 8.78
CA VAL A 169 4.93 -3.94 8.10
C VAL A 169 4.30 -5.33 8.10
N LYS A 170 3.08 -5.44 8.62
CA LYS A 170 2.31 -6.68 8.64
C LYS A 170 0.94 -6.48 8.01
N GLN A 171 0.46 -7.53 7.37
CA GLN A 171 -0.93 -7.61 6.92
C GLN A 171 -1.67 -8.60 7.79
N VAL A 172 -2.85 -8.20 8.25
CA VAL A 172 -3.78 -9.06 8.98
C VAL A 172 -5.17 -8.84 8.37
N GLY A 173 -5.72 -9.88 7.74
CA GLY A 173 -6.91 -9.78 6.91
C GLY A 173 -6.76 -8.70 5.83
N SER A 174 -7.73 -7.79 5.73
CA SER A 174 -7.69 -6.64 4.81
C SER A 174 -6.89 -5.43 5.30
N LYS A 175 -6.25 -5.50 6.48
CA LYS A 175 -5.55 -4.36 7.11
C LYS A 175 -4.06 -4.46 6.95
N THR A 176 -3.44 -3.29 6.89
CA THR A 176 -1.99 -3.13 6.95
C THR A 176 -1.64 -2.40 8.23
N PHE A 177 -0.69 -2.95 8.97
CA PHE A 177 -0.14 -2.38 10.19
C PHE A 177 1.34 -2.07 9.99
N VAL A 178 1.79 -0.95 10.56
CA VAL A 178 3.20 -0.58 10.64
C VAL A 178 3.63 -0.55 12.10
N PHE A 179 4.80 -1.11 12.40
CA PHE A 179 5.40 -1.11 13.73
C PHE A 179 6.33 0.09 13.90
N ARG A 180 5.97 0.98 14.82
CA ARG A 180 6.73 2.19 15.19
C ARG A 180 6.54 2.48 16.66
N ASN A 181 7.60 2.95 17.33
CA ASN A 181 7.54 3.34 18.74
C ASN A 181 6.86 2.26 19.60
N GLU A 182 7.26 1.00 19.38
CA GLU A 182 6.75 -0.18 20.08
C GLU A 182 5.25 -0.46 19.89
N THR A 183 4.61 0.20 18.91
CA THR A 183 3.16 0.12 18.66
C THR A 183 2.89 -0.33 17.23
N TRP A 184 1.99 -1.31 17.07
CA TRP A 184 1.44 -1.67 15.75
C TRP A 184 0.28 -0.75 15.41
N THR A 185 0.43 0.07 14.37
CA THR A 185 -0.59 1.05 13.98
C THR A 185 -1.19 0.69 12.63
N ASP A 186 -2.51 0.54 12.58
CA ASP A 186 -3.29 0.40 11.34
C ASP A 186 -3.06 1.63 10.47
N THR A 187 -2.58 1.42 9.24
CA THR A 187 -2.31 2.46 8.23
C THR A 187 -3.55 3.29 7.83
N SER A 188 -4.74 2.87 8.23
CA SER A 188 -5.97 3.64 8.08
C SER A 188 -6.20 4.69 9.16
N PHE A 189 -5.47 4.62 10.28
CA PHE A 189 -5.50 5.59 11.35
C PHE A 189 -4.94 6.94 10.90
N ASP A 190 -5.62 8.00 11.30
CA ASP A 190 -5.19 9.38 11.15
C ASP A 190 -5.33 10.08 12.50
N GLY A 191 -4.23 10.13 13.26
CA GLY A 191 -4.21 10.71 14.61
C GLY A 191 -4.50 12.21 14.66
N SER A 192 -4.51 12.90 13.51
CA SER A 192 -4.96 14.30 13.43
C SER A 192 -6.48 14.45 13.38
N LYS A 193 -7.22 13.37 13.06
CA LYS A 193 -8.67 13.37 12.83
C LYS A 193 -9.44 12.39 13.70
N MET A 194 -8.78 11.34 14.20
CA MET A 194 -9.41 10.23 14.91
C MET A 194 -8.96 10.24 16.38
N GLY A 195 -9.93 10.12 17.29
CA GLY A 195 -9.65 9.79 18.70
C GLY A 195 -9.61 8.29 18.91
N THR A 196 -9.01 7.84 20.01
CA THR A 196 -8.85 6.43 20.36
C THR A 196 -9.69 6.05 21.59
N GLU A 197 -10.26 4.85 21.56
CA GLU A 197 -10.83 4.15 22.70
C GLU A 197 -9.77 3.23 23.28
N LYS A 198 -9.32 3.53 24.50
CA LYS A 198 -8.25 2.78 25.17
C LYS A 198 -8.77 1.48 25.73
N VAL A 199 -8.04 0.40 25.50
CA VAL A 199 -8.33 -0.94 26.02
C VAL A 199 -7.07 -1.49 26.68
N GLU A 200 -7.14 -1.84 27.97
CA GLU A 200 -5.99 -2.42 28.66
C GLU A 200 -5.72 -3.84 28.18
N PHE A 201 -4.47 -4.17 27.85
CA PHE A 201 -4.08 -5.47 27.33
C PHE A 201 -4.41 -6.60 28.33
N LEU A 202 -5.05 -7.67 27.85
CA LEU A 202 -5.49 -8.83 28.67
C LEU A 202 -6.44 -8.49 29.83
N SER A 203 -7.12 -7.34 29.78
CA SER A 203 -8.21 -7.00 30.70
C SER A 203 -9.51 -7.75 30.37
N ASP A 204 -10.49 -7.70 31.28
CA ASP A 204 -11.83 -8.24 31.02
C ASP A 204 -12.49 -7.56 29.79
N GLU A 205 -12.32 -6.24 29.65
CA GLU A 205 -12.82 -5.46 28.50
C GLU A 205 -12.18 -5.93 27.18
N TYR A 206 -10.87 -6.23 27.19
CA TYR A 206 -10.19 -6.80 26.04
C TYR A 206 -10.82 -8.12 25.60
N PHE A 207 -11.11 -9.03 26.56
CA PHE A 207 -11.69 -10.33 26.26
C PHE A 207 -13.15 -10.25 25.83
N ASP A 208 -13.93 -9.33 26.41
CA ASP A 208 -15.30 -9.04 26.00
C ASP A 208 -15.33 -8.54 24.55
N LEU A 209 -14.44 -7.60 24.19
CA LEU A 209 -14.36 -7.01 22.86
C LEU A 209 -14.01 -8.04 21.76
N ILE A 210 -13.02 -8.90 22.00
CA ILE A 210 -12.67 -9.95 21.01
C ILE A 210 -13.72 -11.08 20.96
N SER A 211 -14.52 -11.27 22.02
CA SER A 211 -15.62 -12.23 22.01
C SER A 211 -16.80 -11.73 21.18
N GLU A 212 -17.07 -10.42 21.22
CA GLU A 212 -18.09 -9.77 20.39
C GLU A 212 -17.64 -9.66 18.92
N SER A 213 -16.37 -9.30 18.69
CA SER A 213 -15.79 -9.12 17.36
C SER A 213 -14.50 -9.93 17.21
N PRO A 214 -14.56 -11.23 16.84
CA PRO A 214 -13.40 -12.12 16.75
C PRO A 214 -12.24 -11.61 15.89
N VAL A 215 -12.53 -10.82 14.85
CA VAL A 215 -11.52 -10.22 13.97
C VAL A 215 -10.60 -9.23 14.69
N LEU A 216 -11.08 -8.56 15.75
CA LEU A 216 -10.24 -7.73 16.60
C LEU A 216 -9.17 -8.56 17.31
N GLY A 217 -9.47 -9.82 17.64
CA GLY A 217 -8.50 -10.76 18.21
C GLY A 217 -7.31 -11.01 17.29
N ASP A 218 -7.54 -11.11 15.98
CA ASP A 218 -6.45 -11.27 14.99
C ASP A 218 -5.55 -10.02 14.94
N TYR A 219 -6.14 -8.83 15.07
CA TYR A 219 -5.38 -7.57 15.09
C TYR A 219 -4.61 -7.38 16.39
N PHE A 220 -5.24 -7.63 17.52
CA PHE A 220 -4.61 -7.49 18.84
C PHE A 220 -3.51 -8.53 19.08
N ALA A 221 -3.55 -9.68 18.40
CA ALA A 221 -2.48 -10.67 18.44
C ALA A 221 -1.13 -10.17 17.86
N LEU A 222 -1.10 -8.98 17.25
CA LEU A 222 0.14 -8.36 16.75
C LEU A 222 1.12 -7.97 17.86
N GLY A 223 0.63 -7.63 19.05
CA GLY A 223 1.46 -7.25 20.19
C GLY A 223 0.67 -6.61 21.32
N GLU A 224 1.38 -6.17 22.36
CA GLU A 224 0.78 -5.57 23.56
C GLU A 224 0.32 -4.11 23.34
N ARG A 225 0.77 -3.48 22.25
CA ARG A 225 0.39 -2.12 21.85
C ARG A 225 -0.08 -2.10 20.40
N VAL A 226 -1.37 -1.84 20.19
CA VAL A 226 -2.01 -1.88 18.87
C VAL A 226 -3.02 -0.77 18.72
N ILE A 227 -2.92 0.02 17.66
CA ILE A 227 -3.95 0.98 17.23
C ILE A 227 -4.64 0.43 15.98
N VAL A 228 -5.95 0.24 16.03
CA VAL A 228 -6.74 -0.31 14.91
C VAL A 228 -8.05 0.42 14.70
N VAL A 229 -8.37 0.74 13.45
CA VAL A 229 -9.66 1.35 13.09
C VAL A 229 -10.63 0.26 12.67
N TYR A 230 -11.63 -0.07 13.46
CA TYR A 230 -12.60 -1.12 13.14
C TYR A 230 -14.04 -0.62 13.30
N ASP A 231 -14.86 -0.82 12.27
CA ASP A 231 -16.27 -0.41 12.22
C ASP A 231 -16.55 1.05 12.63
N GLY A 232 -15.65 1.96 12.23
CA GLY A 232 -15.76 3.39 12.55
C GLY A 232 -15.21 3.79 13.92
N THR A 233 -14.86 2.84 14.78
CA THR A 233 -14.18 3.07 16.06
C THR A 233 -12.68 2.86 15.91
N THR A 234 -11.87 3.64 16.63
CA THR A 234 -10.42 3.39 16.71
C THR A 234 -10.09 2.87 18.10
N TYR A 235 -9.62 1.64 18.18
CA TYR A 235 -9.19 1.02 19.43
C TYR A 235 -7.68 1.19 19.60
N GLU A 236 -7.25 1.51 20.82
CA GLU A 236 -5.85 1.59 21.23
C GLU A 236 -5.63 0.63 22.40
N VAL A 237 -5.01 -0.50 22.11
CA VAL A 237 -4.60 -1.46 23.13
C VAL A 237 -3.30 -0.98 23.75
N GLU A 238 -3.25 -0.89 25.08
CA GLU A 238 -2.06 -0.49 25.84
C GLU A 238 -1.65 -1.61 26.81
N GLY A 239 -0.39 -2.07 26.69
CA GLY A 239 0.28 -2.94 27.66
C GLY A 239 1.35 -2.19 28.47
N GLU A 240 1.60 -2.63 29.71
CA GLU A 240 2.60 -2.08 30.63
C GLU A 240 4.03 -2.10 30.07
#